data_AF-A0A6A4L5W8-F1
#
_entry.id   AF-A0A6A4L5W8-F1
#
_cell.length_a   1.000
_cell.length_b   1.000
_cell.length_c   1.000
_cell.angle_alpha   90.00
_cell.angle_beta   90.00
_cell.angle_gamma   90.00
#
_symmetry.space_group_name_H-M   'P 1'
#
loop_
_entity.id
_entity.type
_entity.pdbx_description
1 polymer ?
#
loop_
_entity_poly.entity_id
_entity_poly.type
_entity_poly.pdbx_seq_one_letter_code
_entity_poly.pdbx_strand_id
1 'polypeptide(L)'
;MEREREKERIRVSKELLEAKRIEEENERKRLLAFRKAEKEEERRAREKIRQKVEEDKCRLTNIMDMVEKRVSTMWHIFRNWTKEKYQIFDKRVNVGTYGHDHSDGNGLAQVGECRREKEGDRHVLQAERRRKLGLPPVDPDSAKPSTPVVEEKKSSLPVRPATKTDQMRDCLRSLKQNHKDDEAKVKTAFNTLLTYVKNAAVNPNEEKFRKIRLTNATFQARVGALKGGIEFLELCGFEKVEGGEFLFLPRDKVDMAVLSSAGTELNSAINNPFFGVL
;
A
#
# COMPACT_ATOMS: atom_id res chain seq x y z
N MET A 1 -43.48 59.07 -55.18
CA MET A 1 -43.49 57.62 -54.86
C MET A 1 -42.08 57.05 -54.71
N GLU A 2 -41.23 57.11 -55.74
CA GLU A 2 -39.91 56.47 -55.76
C GLU A 2 -39.00 56.78 -54.55
N ARG A 3 -38.87 58.07 -54.18
CA ARG A 3 -38.11 58.50 -52.99
C ARG A 3 -38.57 57.87 -51.66
N GLU A 4 -39.81 57.40 -51.54
CA GLU A 4 -40.26 56.70 -50.32
C GLU A 4 -39.86 55.22 -50.34
N ARG A 5 -39.89 54.57 -51.52
CA ARG A 5 -39.37 53.20 -51.69
C ARG A 5 -37.86 53.13 -51.42
N GLU A 6 -37.12 54.19 -51.75
CA GLU A 6 -35.69 54.31 -51.44
C GLU A 6 -35.45 54.36 -49.92
N LYS A 7 -36.16 55.23 -49.19
CA LYS A 7 -36.10 55.30 -47.72
C LYS A 7 -36.47 53.97 -47.07
N GLU A 8 -37.51 53.30 -47.57
CA GLU A 8 -37.99 52.03 -47.04
C GLU A 8 -36.96 50.91 -47.21
N ARG A 9 -36.32 50.81 -48.39
CA ARG A 9 -35.16 49.92 -48.60
C ARG A 9 -34.02 50.20 -47.62
N ILE A 10 -33.69 51.46 -47.38
CA ILE A 10 -32.62 51.85 -46.43
C ILE A 10 -33.01 51.46 -44.99
N ARG A 11 -34.27 51.67 -44.59
CA ARG A 11 -34.79 51.26 -43.28
C ARG A 11 -34.69 49.75 -43.08
N VAL A 12 -35.25 48.97 -44.01
CA VAL A 12 -35.23 47.48 -43.95
C VAL A 12 -33.80 46.94 -44.02
N SER A 13 -32.91 47.54 -44.81
CA SER A 13 -31.50 47.14 -44.87
C SER A 13 -30.77 47.38 -43.54
N LYS A 14 -31.07 48.49 -42.84
CA LYS A 14 -30.53 48.76 -41.50
C LYS A 14 -31.09 47.79 -40.47
N GLU A 15 -32.40 47.56 -40.47
CA GLU A 15 -33.10 46.63 -39.57
C GLU A 15 -32.54 45.20 -39.72
N LEU A 16 -32.31 44.73 -40.96
CA LEU A 16 -31.70 43.44 -41.26
C LEU A 16 -30.25 43.33 -40.72
N LEU A 17 -29.46 44.40 -40.84
CA LEU A 17 -28.08 44.43 -40.35
C LEU A 17 -28.02 44.45 -38.80
N GLU A 18 -28.94 45.17 -38.16
CA GLU A 18 -29.10 45.24 -36.71
C GLU A 18 -29.56 43.88 -36.15
N ALA A 19 -30.55 43.24 -36.80
CA ALA A 19 -31.01 41.90 -36.46
C ALA A 19 -29.89 40.85 -36.55
N LYS A 20 -29.10 40.85 -37.64
CA LYS A 20 -27.94 39.96 -37.79
C LYS A 20 -26.90 40.18 -36.68
N ARG A 21 -26.63 41.44 -36.30
CA ARG A 21 -25.70 41.75 -35.19
C ARG A 21 -26.20 41.18 -33.86
N ILE A 22 -27.50 41.26 -33.60
CA ILE A 22 -28.14 40.72 -32.39
C ILE A 22 -28.09 39.18 -32.40
N GLU A 23 -28.30 38.54 -33.55
CA GLU A 23 -28.18 37.09 -33.72
C GLU A 23 -26.75 36.59 -33.43
N GLU A 24 -25.74 37.18 -34.08
CA GLU A 24 -24.33 36.87 -33.81
C GLU A 24 -23.94 37.09 -32.33
N GLU A 25 -24.46 38.14 -31.68
CA GLU A 25 -24.22 38.38 -30.26
C GLU A 25 -24.88 37.32 -29.37
N ASN A 26 -26.07 36.85 -29.73
CA ASN A 26 -26.78 35.79 -29.02
C ASN A 26 -26.12 34.41 -29.22
N GLU A 27 -25.55 34.13 -30.39
CA GLU A 27 -24.72 32.93 -30.60
C GLU A 27 -23.43 32.98 -29.76
N ARG A 28 -22.73 34.12 -29.74
CA ARG A 28 -21.55 34.32 -28.88
C ARG A 28 -21.90 34.13 -27.40
N LYS A 29 -23.06 34.64 -26.94
CA LYS A 29 -23.59 34.40 -25.59
C LYS A 29 -23.87 32.92 -25.31
N ARG A 30 -24.49 32.18 -26.25
CA ARG A 30 -24.73 30.73 -26.13
C ARG A 30 -23.42 29.95 -26.01
N LEU A 31 -22.43 30.23 -26.85
CA LEU A 31 -21.11 29.58 -26.81
C LEU A 31 -20.35 29.86 -25.51
N LEU A 32 -20.39 31.11 -25.03
CA LEU A 32 -19.78 31.48 -23.75
C LEU A 32 -20.52 30.85 -22.55
N ALA A 33 -21.85 30.75 -22.60
CA ALA A 33 -22.65 30.07 -21.58
C ALA A 33 -22.34 28.56 -21.53
N PHE A 34 -22.25 27.90 -22.68
CA PHE A 34 -21.86 26.49 -22.79
C PHE A 34 -20.47 26.24 -22.17
N ARG A 35 -19.46 27.01 -22.58
CA ARG A 35 -18.09 26.90 -22.05
C ARG A 35 -17.98 27.26 -20.56
N LYS A 36 -18.90 28.09 -20.04
CA LYS A 36 -19.00 28.38 -18.60
C LYS A 36 -19.67 27.23 -17.84
N ALA A 37 -20.68 26.58 -18.42
CA ALA A 37 -21.32 25.40 -17.85
C ALA A 37 -20.34 24.21 -17.80
N GLU A 38 -19.64 23.91 -18.89
CA GLU A 38 -18.58 22.89 -18.98
C GLU A 38 -17.53 23.06 -17.86
N LYS A 39 -16.98 24.27 -17.69
CA LYS A 39 -16.03 24.57 -16.60
C LYS A 39 -16.62 24.44 -15.20
N GLU A 40 -17.90 24.75 -15.04
CA GLU A 40 -18.61 24.61 -13.75
C GLU A 40 -18.89 23.13 -13.42
N GLU A 41 -19.18 22.29 -14.43
CA GLU A 41 -19.26 20.84 -14.26
C GLU A 41 -17.89 20.22 -13.96
N GLU A 42 -16.83 20.66 -14.64
CA GLU A 42 -15.46 20.26 -14.33
C GLU A 42 -15.07 20.66 -12.89
N ARG A 43 -15.43 21.89 -12.46
CA ARG A 43 -15.23 22.37 -11.09
C ARG A 43 -15.96 21.47 -10.08
N ARG A 44 -17.24 21.13 -10.33
CA ARG A 44 -18.04 20.21 -9.51
C ARG A 44 -17.45 18.80 -9.46
N ALA A 45 -16.92 18.29 -10.57
CA ALA A 45 -16.26 16.97 -10.60
C ALA A 45 -14.97 16.97 -9.77
N ARG A 46 -14.11 17.98 -9.95
CA ARG A 46 -12.90 18.20 -9.13
C ARG A 46 -13.23 18.38 -7.64
N GLU A 47 -14.33 19.06 -7.33
CA GLU A 47 -14.80 19.29 -5.96
C GLU A 47 -15.32 18.00 -5.29
N LYS A 48 -16.09 17.16 -6.01
CA LYS A 48 -16.49 15.81 -5.53
C LYS A 48 -15.28 14.90 -5.26
N ILE A 49 -14.26 14.95 -6.10
CA ILE A 49 -13.02 14.18 -5.89
C ILE A 49 -12.29 14.69 -4.63
N ARG A 50 -12.17 16.01 -4.46
CA ARG A 50 -11.59 16.61 -3.25
C ARG A 50 -12.34 16.19 -1.98
N GLN A 51 -13.67 16.25 -2.00
CA GLN A 51 -14.51 15.83 -0.87
C GLN A 51 -14.27 14.37 -0.48
N LYS A 52 -14.19 13.44 -1.45
CA LYS A 52 -13.86 12.04 -1.16
C LYS A 52 -12.48 11.86 -0.55
N VAL A 53 -11.46 12.55 -1.08
CA VAL A 53 -10.10 12.50 -0.54
C VAL A 53 -10.05 13.05 0.90
N GLU A 54 -10.82 14.08 1.21
CA GLU A 54 -10.90 14.61 2.59
C GLU A 54 -11.71 13.69 3.52
N GLU A 55 -12.78 13.07 3.02
CA GLU A 55 -13.53 12.04 3.77
C GLU A 55 -12.63 10.84 4.12
N ASP A 56 -11.85 10.34 3.15
CA ASP A 56 -10.92 9.22 3.37
C ASP A 56 -9.77 9.59 4.32
N LYS A 57 -9.27 10.84 4.29
CA LYS A 57 -8.36 11.34 5.34
C LYS A 57 -9.04 11.31 6.71
N CYS A 58 -10.24 11.85 6.85
CA CYS A 58 -10.97 11.88 8.13
C CYS A 58 -11.28 10.47 8.65
N ARG A 59 -11.59 9.51 7.76
CA ARG A 59 -11.71 8.08 8.11
C ARG A 59 -10.39 7.55 8.65
N LEU A 60 -9.26 7.82 7.98
CA LEU A 60 -7.94 7.39 8.41
C LEU A 60 -7.51 8.02 9.76
N THR A 61 -7.75 9.31 9.99
CA THR A 61 -7.44 9.96 11.27
C THR A 61 -8.30 9.41 12.40
N ASN A 62 -9.59 9.15 12.16
CA ASN A 62 -10.48 8.55 13.17
C ASN A 62 -10.08 7.10 13.50
N ILE A 63 -9.62 6.32 12.51
CA ILE A 63 -9.07 4.98 12.74
C ILE A 63 -7.77 5.06 13.55
N MET A 64 -6.89 6.01 13.23
CA MET A 64 -5.61 6.22 13.91
C MET A 64 -5.81 6.67 15.36
N ASP A 65 -6.69 7.63 15.62
CA ASP A 65 -7.13 8.04 16.97
C ASP A 65 -7.74 6.87 17.77
N MET A 66 -8.58 6.03 17.13
CA MET A 66 -9.10 4.82 17.79
C MET A 66 -7.99 3.82 18.14
N VAL A 67 -6.96 3.66 17.29
CA VAL A 67 -5.81 2.80 17.57
C VAL A 67 -4.95 3.40 18.69
N GLU A 68 -4.65 4.69 18.67
CA GLU A 68 -3.90 5.39 19.72
C GLU A 68 -4.63 5.32 21.06
N LYS A 69 -5.95 5.53 21.09
CA LYS A 69 -6.78 5.34 22.29
C LYS A 69 -6.75 3.90 22.79
N ARG A 70 -6.80 2.89 21.91
CA ARG A 70 -6.68 1.48 22.31
C ARG A 70 -5.29 1.16 22.87
N VAL A 71 -4.22 1.65 22.26
CA VAL A 71 -2.83 1.49 22.74
C VAL A 71 -2.66 2.20 24.09
N SER A 72 -3.19 3.42 24.24
CA SER A 72 -3.17 4.18 25.50
C SER A 72 -3.93 3.47 26.62
N THR A 73 -5.15 2.97 26.37
CA THR A 73 -5.91 2.19 27.37
C THR A 73 -5.17 0.89 27.73
N MET A 74 -4.60 0.20 26.76
CA MET A 74 -3.80 -1.02 26.99
C MET A 74 -2.53 -0.73 27.82
N TRP A 75 -1.86 0.40 27.56
CA TRP A 75 -0.73 0.87 28.36
C TRP A 75 -1.14 1.26 29.78
N HIS A 76 -2.30 1.88 29.97
CA HIS A 76 -2.84 2.17 31.30
C HIS A 76 -3.19 0.89 32.08
N ILE A 77 -3.80 -0.11 31.43
CA ILE A 77 -4.05 -1.44 32.02
C ILE A 77 -2.72 -2.10 32.40
N PHE A 78 -1.73 -2.13 31.50
CA PHE A 78 -0.41 -2.69 31.77
C PHE A 78 0.32 -1.97 32.91
N ARG A 79 0.26 -0.64 32.96
CA ARG A 79 0.87 0.20 34.02
C ARG A 79 0.20 -0.01 35.39
N ASN A 80 -1.11 -0.26 35.42
CA ASN A 80 -1.82 -0.57 36.66
C ASN A 80 -1.50 -2.01 37.11
N TRP A 81 -1.48 -2.98 36.19
CA TRP A 81 -1.09 -4.37 36.46
C TRP A 81 0.34 -4.50 36.98
N THR A 82 1.30 -3.73 36.44
CA THR A 82 2.67 -3.71 36.97
C THR A 82 2.76 -3.10 38.36
N LYS A 83 2.01 -2.02 38.66
CA LYS A 83 1.90 -1.49 40.03
C LYS A 83 1.34 -2.52 41.03
N GLU A 84 0.26 -3.19 40.64
CA GLU A 84 -0.40 -4.21 41.45
C GLU A 84 0.53 -5.43 41.70
N LYS A 85 1.29 -5.85 40.69
CA LYS A 85 2.34 -6.87 40.84
C LYS A 85 3.47 -6.46 41.79
N TYR A 86 3.96 -5.22 41.71
CA TYR A 86 4.99 -4.73 42.64
C TYR A 86 4.49 -4.68 44.09
N GLN A 87 3.24 -4.24 44.30
CA GLN A 87 2.64 -4.12 45.64
C GLN A 87 2.32 -5.47 46.30
N ILE A 88 2.27 -6.56 45.51
CA ILE A 88 2.20 -7.95 46.01
C ILE A 88 3.60 -8.48 46.37
N PHE A 89 4.65 -8.04 45.66
CA PHE A 89 6.03 -8.50 45.91
C PHE A 89 6.61 -7.92 47.21
N ASP A 90 6.35 -6.63 47.44
CA ASP A 90 6.82 -5.86 48.61
C ASP A 90 6.36 -6.45 49.96
N LYS A 91 5.19 -7.10 49.98
CA LYS A 91 4.64 -7.77 51.17
C LYS A 91 5.23 -9.16 51.49
N ARG A 92 6.25 -9.62 50.75
CA ARG A 92 6.88 -10.94 50.97
C ARG A 92 8.31 -10.87 51.50
N VAL A 93 8.91 -9.69 51.61
CA VAL A 93 10.28 -9.49 52.15
C VAL A 93 10.22 -8.71 53.46
N ASN A 94 9.62 -9.32 54.50
CA ASN A 94 9.75 -8.85 55.88
C ASN A 94 9.70 -10.00 56.90
N VAL A 95 10.65 -10.93 56.78
CA VAL A 95 11.06 -11.86 57.83
C VAL A 95 12.57 -12.06 57.69
N GLY A 96 13.35 -11.88 58.76
CA GLY A 96 14.79 -12.18 58.75
C GLY A 96 15.67 -11.11 59.37
N THR A 97 15.54 -10.87 60.67
CA THR A 97 16.55 -10.14 61.45
C THR A 97 17.82 -10.98 61.59
N TYR A 98 18.94 -10.50 61.07
CA TYR A 98 20.27 -10.90 61.53
C TYR A 98 21.18 -9.68 61.53
N GLY A 99 21.65 -9.30 62.72
CA GLY A 99 22.67 -8.27 62.89
C GLY A 99 24.07 -8.88 62.80
N HIS A 100 24.96 -8.20 62.08
CA HIS A 100 26.39 -8.32 62.31
C HIS A 100 27.02 -6.96 62.02
N ASP A 101 27.53 -6.31 63.06
CA ASP A 101 28.31 -5.10 62.91
C ASP A 101 29.68 -5.44 62.31
N HIS A 102 30.14 -4.65 61.35
CA HIS A 102 31.51 -4.17 61.35
C HIS A 102 31.61 -2.86 60.58
N SER A 103 32.60 -2.04 60.97
CA SER A 103 32.80 -0.69 60.48
C SER A 103 33.46 -0.63 59.09
N ASP A 104 33.62 0.60 58.62
CA ASP A 104 34.38 1.05 57.45
C ASP A 104 33.54 1.05 56.14
N GLY A 105 33.58 2.10 55.31
CA GLY A 105 34.29 3.37 55.44
C GLY A 105 34.47 4.02 54.05
N ASN A 106 34.13 5.32 53.94
CA ASN A 106 34.22 6.11 52.69
C ASN A 106 33.19 5.73 51.57
N GLY A 107 32.86 6.68 50.68
CA GLY A 107 32.00 6.40 49.50
C GLY A 107 30.97 7.46 49.07
N LEU A 108 30.80 8.59 49.77
CA LEU A 108 29.81 9.64 49.42
C LEU A 108 30.23 10.52 48.22
N ALA A 109 30.43 9.93 47.03
CA ALA A 109 30.92 10.66 45.85
C ALA A 109 30.56 10.06 44.47
N GLN A 110 29.30 9.65 44.21
CA GLN A 110 28.95 9.17 42.85
C GLN A 110 27.48 9.28 42.38
N VAL A 111 26.78 10.39 42.72
CA VAL A 111 25.42 10.68 42.19
C VAL A 111 25.35 12.10 41.61
N GLY A 112 26.18 12.41 40.61
CA GLY A 112 26.31 13.76 40.05
C GLY A 112 26.39 13.87 38.51
N GLU A 113 27.16 13.02 37.83
CA GLU A 113 27.67 13.37 36.48
C GLU A 113 27.00 12.69 35.27
N CYS A 114 26.14 11.69 35.45
CA CYS A 114 25.50 10.95 34.33
C CYS A 114 24.42 11.73 33.53
N ARG A 115 24.41 13.08 33.54
CA ARG A 115 23.33 13.90 32.95
C ARG A 115 23.74 14.82 31.78
N ARG A 116 24.99 14.79 31.27
CA ARG A 116 25.42 15.70 30.16
C ARG A 116 26.01 15.09 28.89
N GLU A 117 26.08 13.76 28.74
CA GLU A 117 26.64 13.14 27.53
C GLU A 117 25.61 12.82 26.41
N LYS A 118 24.30 13.00 26.65
CA LYS A 118 23.23 12.42 25.82
C LYS A 118 22.85 13.18 24.54
N GLU A 119 23.66 14.11 24.06
CA GLU A 119 23.32 14.91 22.86
C GLU A 119 24.36 14.89 21.72
N GLY A 120 25.59 14.42 21.93
CA GLY A 120 26.62 14.33 20.87
C GLY A 120 26.39 13.19 19.85
N ASP A 121 25.95 12.02 20.32
CA ASP A 121 25.99 10.76 19.55
C ASP A 121 25.05 10.69 18.32
N ARG A 122 24.16 11.67 18.13
CA ARG A 122 23.26 11.68 16.96
C ARG A 122 23.97 12.05 15.64
N HIS A 123 25.13 12.70 15.67
CA HIS A 123 25.78 13.20 14.45
C HIS A 123 26.86 12.26 13.88
N VAL A 124 27.57 11.51 14.72
CA VAL A 124 28.69 10.65 14.27
C VAL A 124 28.18 9.44 13.45
N LEU A 125 27.09 8.81 13.89
CA LEU A 125 26.49 7.62 13.26
C LEU A 125 25.89 7.84 11.85
N GLN A 126 25.79 9.09 11.39
CA GLN A 126 25.38 9.40 10.02
C GLN A 126 26.57 9.46 9.04
N ALA A 127 27.77 9.83 9.52
CA ALA A 127 28.99 9.89 8.72
C ALA A 127 29.52 8.49 8.37
N GLU A 128 29.60 7.58 9.35
CA GLU A 128 30.01 6.19 9.12
C GLU A 128 29.08 5.46 8.13
N ARG A 129 27.78 5.74 8.21
CA ARG A 129 26.76 5.12 7.35
C ARG A 129 26.93 5.50 5.88
N ARG A 130 27.53 6.66 5.58
CA ARG A 130 27.96 7.03 4.22
C ARG A 130 29.24 6.30 3.78
N ARG A 131 30.19 6.03 4.68
CA ARG A 131 31.40 5.23 4.35
C ARG A 131 31.07 3.75 4.09
N LYS A 132 30.03 3.19 4.73
CA LYS A 132 29.59 1.79 4.53
C LYS A 132 28.68 1.55 3.31
N LEU A 133 28.32 2.58 2.54
CA LEU A 133 27.44 2.49 1.36
C LEU A 133 28.16 2.89 0.06
N GLY A 134 29.44 2.54 -0.07
CA GLY A 134 30.31 3.01 -1.15
C GLY A 134 29.91 2.54 -2.55
N LEU A 135 29.57 3.50 -3.42
CA LEU A 135 29.31 3.41 -4.86
C LEU A 135 29.38 4.86 -5.43
N PRO A 136 29.80 5.08 -6.69
CA PRO A 136 31.24 5.23 -6.96
C PRO A 136 31.61 6.47 -7.80
N PRO A 137 32.91 6.74 -8.00
CA PRO A 137 33.47 7.34 -9.22
C PRO A 137 33.96 6.27 -10.21
N VAL A 138 34.18 6.67 -11.47
CA VAL A 138 34.43 5.85 -12.67
C VAL A 138 35.57 6.52 -13.44
N ASP A 139 36.59 5.87 -14.01
CA ASP A 139 36.92 4.44 -14.27
C ASP A 139 38.49 4.29 -14.24
N PRO A 140 39.22 3.23 -14.73
CA PRO A 140 38.83 1.93 -15.32
C PRO A 140 39.62 0.69 -14.83
N ASP A 141 39.47 -0.42 -15.57
CA ASP A 141 40.42 -1.53 -15.83
C ASP A 141 40.30 -2.87 -15.04
N SER A 142 40.55 -3.96 -15.80
CA SER A 142 40.88 -5.37 -15.55
C SER A 142 40.81 -6.00 -14.14
N ALA A 143 40.37 -7.26 -13.95
CA ALA A 143 39.81 -8.27 -14.86
C ALA A 143 39.12 -9.46 -14.11
N LYS A 144 38.49 -10.36 -14.87
CA LYS A 144 38.10 -11.75 -14.49
C LYS A 144 39.32 -12.70 -14.66
N PRO A 145 39.28 -14.03 -14.36
CA PRO A 145 38.20 -14.94 -13.88
C PRO A 145 38.61 -15.62 -12.53
N SER A 146 38.06 -16.72 -11.98
CA SER A 146 37.35 -17.88 -12.57
C SER A 146 36.43 -18.62 -11.58
N THR A 147 35.36 -19.21 -12.12
CA THR A 147 34.69 -20.41 -11.57
C THR A 147 35.43 -21.68 -12.04
N PRO A 148 35.15 -22.86 -11.45
CA PRO A 148 34.34 -23.85 -12.20
C PRO A 148 33.39 -24.70 -11.29
N VAL A 149 32.16 -25.06 -11.74
CA VAL A 149 31.75 -26.43 -12.20
C VAL A 149 31.26 -27.37 -11.06
N VAL A 150 30.17 -28.14 -11.16
CA VAL A 150 29.02 -28.30 -12.11
C VAL A 150 27.96 -29.21 -11.37
N GLU A 151 26.72 -29.53 -11.78
CA GLU A 151 26.10 -29.62 -13.10
C GLU A 151 24.67 -29.04 -13.22
N GLU A 152 23.69 -29.82 -13.72
CA GLU A 152 22.46 -29.33 -14.39
C GLU A 152 21.26 -30.26 -14.11
N LYS A 153 20.15 -30.03 -14.84
CA LYS A 153 19.00 -30.90 -15.11
C LYS A 153 17.82 -30.85 -14.14
N LYS A 154 16.60 -30.53 -14.59
CA LYS A 154 16.08 -29.96 -15.86
C LYS A 154 14.73 -29.30 -15.50
N SER A 155 14.20 -28.27 -16.15
CA SER A 155 14.44 -27.74 -17.49
C SER A 155 14.31 -26.21 -17.52
N SER A 156 14.96 -25.55 -18.49
CA SER A 156 14.94 -24.09 -18.63
C SER A 156 14.49 -23.63 -20.02
N LEU A 157 13.48 -22.76 -20.04
CA LEU A 157 13.23 -21.82 -21.12
C LEU A 157 13.07 -20.43 -20.49
N PRO A 158 13.65 -19.36 -21.06
CA PRO A 158 13.36 -17.98 -20.65
C PRO A 158 11.93 -17.57 -21.05
N VAL A 159 10.94 -18.10 -20.33
CA VAL A 159 9.52 -17.80 -20.53
C VAL A 159 9.30 -16.31 -20.28
N ARG A 160 8.92 -15.58 -21.34
CA ARG A 160 8.59 -14.15 -21.31
C ARG A 160 7.54 -13.89 -20.21
N PRO A 161 7.60 -12.76 -19.48
CA PRO A 161 6.70 -12.51 -18.35
C PRO A 161 5.21 -12.59 -18.74
N ALA A 162 4.85 -12.25 -19.99
CA ALA A 162 3.52 -12.45 -20.55
C ALA A 162 2.90 -13.81 -20.20
N THR A 163 3.62 -14.92 -20.42
CA THR A 163 3.07 -16.27 -20.24
C THR A 163 2.79 -16.61 -18.76
N LYS A 164 3.51 -15.99 -17.81
CA LYS A 164 3.16 -16.07 -16.38
C LYS A 164 1.93 -15.22 -16.05
N THR A 165 1.83 -14.01 -16.62
CA THR A 165 0.67 -13.13 -16.46
C THR A 165 -0.60 -13.75 -17.03
N ASP A 166 -0.51 -14.46 -18.15
CA ASP A 166 -1.64 -15.17 -18.75
C ASP A 166 -2.06 -16.39 -17.92
N GLN A 167 -1.11 -17.15 -17.37
CA GLN A 167 -1.40 -18.20 -16.37
C GLN A 167 -2.09 -17.63 -15.11
N MET A 168 -1.66 -16.46 -14.62
CA MET A 168 -2.33 -15.76 -13.52
C MET A 168 -3.76 -15.35 -13.87
N ARG A 169 -3.99 -14.84 -15.09
CA ARG A 169 -5.34 -14.53 -15.58
C ARG A 169 -6.22 -15.76 -15.63
N ASP A 170 -5.70 -16.90 -16.09
CA ASP A 170 -6.49 -18.12 -16.21
C ASP A 170 -6.78 -18.77 -14.85
N CYS A 171 -5.89 -18.69 -13.86
CA CYS A 171 -6.20 -19.03 -12.47
C CYS A 171 -7.32 -18.13 -11.90
N LEU A 172 -7.24 -16.80 -12.11
CA LEU A 172 -8.26 -15.85 -11.65
C LEU A 172 -9.61 -16.03 -12.39
N ARG A 173 -9.57 -16.32 -13.69
CA ARG A 173 -10.72 -16.66 -14.55
C ARG A 173 -11.38 -17.93 -14.04
N SER A 174 -10.62 -18.99 -13.81
CA SER A 174 -11.10 -20.28 -13.32
C SER A 174 -11.75 -20.13 -11.94
N LEU A 175 -11.12 -19.39 -11.02
CA LEU A 175 -11.68 -19.10 -9.69
C LEU A 175 -13.03 -18.36 -9.80
N LYS A 176 -13.13 -17.36 -10.68
CA LYS A 176 -14.39 -16.61 -10.93
C LYS A 176 -15.45 -17.44 -11.67
N GLN A 177 -15.06 -18.39 -12.52
CA GLN A 177 -15.99 -19.29 -13.21
C GLN A 177 -16.50 -20.45 -12.33
N ASN A 178 -15.67 -20.97 -11.41
CA ASN A 178 -16.03 -22.04 -10.47
C ASN A 178 -16.98 -21.57 -9.35
N HIS A 179 -17.07 -20.26 -9.10
CA HIS A 179 -17.85 -19.67 -8.01
C HIS A 179 -18.76 -18.51 -8.50
N LYS A 180 -19.41 -18.70 -9.66
CA LYS A 180 -20.32 -17.71 -10.28
C LYS A 180 -21.45 -17.28 -9.35
N ASP A 181 -21.99 -18.22 -8.58
CA ASP A 181 -23.13 -18.02 -7.67
C ASP A 181 -22.76 -17.22 -6.40
N ASP A 182 -21.45 -16.99 -6.19
CA ASP A 182 -20.87 -16.54 -4.92
C ASP A 182 -19.87 -15.38 -5.14
N GLU A 183 -20.20 -14.44 -6.03
CA GLU A 183 -19.32 -13.34 -6.44
C GLU A 183 -18.79 -12.49 -5.25
N ALA A 184 -19.54 -12.43 -4.15
CA ALA A 184 -19.11 -11.78 -2.90
C ALA A 184 -17.94 -12.53 -2.22
N LYS A 185 -17.92 -13.86 -2.25
CA LYS A 185 -16.79 -14.68 -1.78
C LYS A 185 -15.59 -14.52 -2.71
N VAL A 186 -15.81 -14.53 -4.03
CA VAL A 186 -14.77 -14.27 -5.05
C VAL A 186 -14.11 -12.91 -4.84
N LYS A 187 -14.89 -11.83 -4.68
CA LYS A 187 -14.37 -10.49 -4.36
C LYS A 187 -13.60 -10.44 -3.04
N THR A 188 -14.08 -11.16 -2.02
CA THR A 188 -13.38 -11.27 -0.71
C THR A 188 -12.04 -12.02 -0.84
N ALA A 189 -11.99 -13.05 -1.68
CA ALA A 189 -10.78 -13.81 -2.00
C ALA A 189 -9.75 -12.96 -2.74
N PHE A 190 -10.15 -12.30 -3.82
CA PHE A 190 -9.25 -11.43 -4.59
C PHE A 190 -8.67 -10.29 -3.73
N ASN A 191 -9.47 -9.66 -2.87
CA ASN A 191 -8.96 -8.65 -1.91
C ASN A 191 -7.97 -9.25 -0.90
N THR A 192 -8.17 -10.50 -0.49
CA THR A 192 -7.26 -11.21 0.43
C THR A 192 -5.95 -11.58 -0.27
N LEU A 193 -6.00 -12.12 -1.50
CA LEU A 193 -4.83 -12.38 -2.35
C LEU A 193 -4.04 -11.09 -2.65
N LEU A 194 -4.74 -10.01 -3.04
CA LEU A 194 -4.15 -8.69 -3.30
C LEU A 194 -3.44 -8.14 -2.05
N THR A 195 -3.98 -8.38 -0.86
CA THR A 195 -3.34 -7.99 0.39
C THR A 195 -2.00 -8.72 0.59
N TYR A 196 -1.91 -10.02 0.31
CA TYR A 196 -0.64 -10.76 0.41
C TYR A 196 0.38 -10.30 -0.63
N VAL A 197 0.00 -10.21 -1.91
CA VAL A 197 0.88 -9.75 -2.99
C VAL A 197 1.38 -8.32 -2.73
N LYS A 198 0.49 -7.41 -2.33
CA LYS A 198 0.85 -6.01 -2.00
C LYS A 198 1.78 -5.92 -0.79
N ASN A 199 1.55 -6.71 0.26
CA ASN A 199 2.41 -6.70 1.44
C ASN A 199 3.82 -7.23 1.12
N ALA A 200 3.93 -8.30 0.31
CA ALA A 200 5.20 -8.83 -0.17
C ALA A 200 5.95 -7.82 -1.06
N ALA A 201 5.25 -7.13 -1.96
CA ALA A 201 5.84 -6.11 -2.85
C ALA A 201 6.27 -4.83 -2.12
N VAL A 202 5.54 -4.40 -1.07
CA VAL A 202 5.90 -3.19 -0.31
C VAL A 202 7.01 -3.46 0.71
N ASN A 203 7.02 -4.64 1.35
CA ASN A 203 7.97 -4.98 2.42
C ASN A 203 8.70 -6.32 2.18
N PRO A 204 9.43 -6.50 1.06
CA PRO A 204 10.01 -7.80 0.67
C PRO A 204 11.05 -8.33 1.67
N ASN A 205 11.65 -7.47 2.49
CA ASN A 205 12.58 -7.90 3.53
C ASN A 205 11.88 -8.52 4.76
N GLU A 206 10.59 -8.23 5.01
CA GLU A 206 9.95 -8.62 6.26
C GLU A 206 9.30 -10.01 6.20
N GLU A 207 9.76 -10.93 7.04
CA GLU A 207 9.42 -12.35 6.93
C GLU A 207 7.94 -12.66 7.25
N LYS A 208 7.30 -11.84 8.10
CA LYS A 208 5.87 -11.99 8.45
C LYS A 208 4.93 -11.85 7.24
N PHE A 209 5.40 -11.21 6.16
CA PHE A 209 4.67 -11.10 4.89
C PHE A 209 5.13 -12.13 3.85
N ARG A 210 6.25 -12.82 4.10
CA ARG A 210 6.76 -13.93 3.29
C ARG A 210 6.27 -15.32 3.75
N LYS A 211 5.84 -15.50 5.02
CA LYS A 211 5.24 -16.76 5.52
C LYS A 211 3.74 -16.62 5.79
N ILE A 212 2.91 -17.31 5.01
CA ILE A 212 1.45 -17.43 5.17
C ILE A 212 1.13 -18.80 5.81
N ARG A 213 0.17 -18.84 6.76
CA ARG A 213 -0.24 -20.08 7.44
C ARG A 213 -1.50 -20.67 6.79
N LEU A 214 -1.40 -21.88 6.22
CA LEU A 214 -2.56 -22.57 5.63
C LEU A 214 -3.53 -23.10 6.69
N THR A 215 -3.07 -23.34 7.92
CA THR A 215 -3.93 -23.71 9.07
C THR A 215 -4.86 -22.59 9.55
N ASN A 216 -4.72 -21.36 9.03
CA ASN A 216 -5.54 -20.23 9.49
C ASN A 216 -6.97 -20.31 8.91
N ALA A 217 -7.98 -20.42 9.78
CA ALA A 217 -9.38 -20.52 9.37
C ALA A 217 -9.86 -19.37 8.47
N THR A 218 -9.36 -18.14 8.67
CA THR A 218 -9.70 -16.98 7.82
C THR A 218 -9.04 -17.05 6.45
N PHE A 219 -7.85 -17.65 6.33
CA PHE A 219 -7.26 -17.97 5.03
C PHE A 219 -8.05 -19.07 4.32
N GLN A 220 -8.37 -20.16 5.02
CA GLN A 220 -9.12 -21.29 4.46
C GLN A 220 -10.49 -20.85 3.94
N ALA A 221 -11.28 -20.16 4.77
CA ALA A 221 -12.63 -19.71 4.41
C ALA A 221 -12.70 -18.67 3.27
N ARG A 222 -11.55 -18.09 2.85
CA ARG A 222 -11.50 -17.06 1.80
C ARG A 222 -10.71 -17.46 0.55
N VAL A 223 -9.64 -18.23 0.70
CA VAL A 223 -8.68 -18.53 -0.37
C VAL A 223 -8.40 -20.02 -0.44
N GLY A 224 -8.18 -20.71 0.68
CA GLY A 224 -7.89 -22.15 0.70
C GLY A 224 -9.05 -23.03 0.20
N ALA A 225 -10.29 -22.61 0.44
CA ALA A 225 -11.50 -23.28 -0.06
C ALA A 225 -11.81 -23.01 -1.54
N LEU A 226 -11.07 -22.13 -2.22
CA LEU A 226 -11.33 -21.77 -3.62
C LEU A 226 -10.25 -22.37 -4.54
N LYS A 227 -10.67 -23.24 -5.45
CA LYS A 227 -9.77 -23.87 -6.43
C LYS A 227 -9.16 -22.81 -7.36
N GLY A 228 -7.83 -22.85 -7.55
CA GLY A 228 -7.06 -21.77 -8.17
C GLY A 228 -6.48 -20.73 -7.19
N GLY A 229 -7.00 -20.60 -5.97
CA GLY A 229 -6.54 -19.60 -5.00
C GLY A 229 -5.13 -19.83 -4.46
N ILE A 230 -4.74 -21.10 -4.29
CA ILE A 230 -3.39 -21.49 -3.88
C ILE A 230 -2.44 -21.51 -5.09
N GLU A 231 -2.90 -22.01 -6.24
CA GLU A 231 -2.15 -22.04 -7.50
C GLU A 231 -1.68 -20.63 -7.91
N PHE A 232 -2.53 -19.61 -7.73
CA PHE A 232 -2.16 -18.21 -7.95
C PHE A 232 -1.02 -17.72 -7.04
N LEU A 233 -0.95 -18.17 -5.78
CA LEU A 233 0.15 -17.84 -4.88
C LEU A 233 1.45 -18.56 -5.29
N GLU A 234 1.36 -19.79 -5.80
CA GLU A 234 2.50 -20.51 -6.37
C GLU A 234 3.05 -19.81 -7.62
N LEU A 235 2.18 -19.28 -8.50
CA LEU A 235 2.58 -18.42 -9.62
C LEU A 235 3.23 -17.10 -9.16
N CYS A 236 2.86 -16.58 -7.99
CA CYS A 236 3.52 -15.43 -7.34
C CYS A 236 4.85 -15.78 -6.66
N GLY A 237 5.29 -17.05 -6.68
CA GLY A 237 6.56 -17.51 -6.10
C GLY A 237 6.47 -18.02 -4.66
N PHE A 238 5.28 -18.14 -4.07
CA PHE A 238 5.13 -18.77 -2.74
C PHE A 238 5.20 -20.29 -2.86
N GLU A 239 6.12 -20.92 -2.13
CA GLU A 239 6.33 -22.36 -2.14
C GLU A 239 5.66 -23.01 -0.93
N LYS A 240 5.07 -24.20 -1.12
CA LYS A 240 4.52 -25.01 -0.02
C LYS A 240 5.68 -25.63 0.76
N VAL A 241 5.86 -25.21 2.00
CA VAL A 241 6.92 -25.67 2.91
C VAL A 241 6.28 -26.33 4.13
N GLU A 242 7.05 -27.15 4.87
CA GLU A 242 6.57 -27.89 6.06
C GLU A 242 5.29 -28.71 5.75
N GLY A 243 5.39 -29.62 4.76
CA GLY A 243 4.32 -30.56 4.40
C GLY A 243 3.06 -29.95 3.76
N GLY A 244 3.02 -28.63 3.55
CA GLY A 244 1.83 -27.93 3.08
C GLY A 244 1.02 -27.24 4.19
N GLU A 245 1.57 -27.08 5.41
CA GLU A 245 0.97 -26.24 6.44
C GLU A 245 1.27 -24.74 6.27
N PHE A 246 2.32 -24.40 5.51
CA PHE A 246 2.76 -23.02 5.30
C PHE A 246 3.13 -22.76 3.83
N LEU A 247 2.81 -21.55 3.37
CA LEU A 247 3.30 -20.99 2.11
C LEU A 247 4.41 -19.99 2.45
N PHE A 248 5.62 -20.22 1.94
CA PHE A 248 6.78 -19.38 2.19
C PHE A 248 7.32 -18.81 0.86
N LEU A 249 7.67 -17.53 0.83
CA LEU A 249 8.27 -16.85 -0.30
C LEU A 249 9.78 -16.65 -0.03
N PRO A 250 10.69 -17.45 -0.62
CA PRO A 250 12.13 -17.26 -0.49
C PRO A 250 12.55 -15.92 -1.10
N ARG A 251 13.49 -15.22 -0.45
CA ARG A 251 13.93 -13.88 -0.88
C ARG A 251 14.45 -13.89 -2.33
N ASP A 252 15.11 -14.98 -2.70
CA ASP A 252 15.77 -15.19 -3.99
C ASP A 252 14.78 -15.53 -5.13
N LYS A 253 13.51 -15.78 -4.78
CA LYS A 253 12.38 -16.01 -5.71
C LYS A 253 11.38 -14.84 -5.73
N VAL A 254 11.68 -13.72 -5.06
CA VAL A 254 10.86 -12.49 -5.10
C VAL A 254 11.07 -11.75 -6.42
N ASP A 255 10.32 -12.16 -7.45
CA ASP A 255 10.21 -11.42 -8.69
C ASP A 255 9.26 -10.22 -8.52
N MET A 256 9.83 -9.04 -8.30
CA MET A 256 9.10 -7.79 -8.09
C MET A 256 8.26 -7.36 -9.31
N ALA A 257 8.65 -7.77 -10.53
CA ALA A 257 7.86 -7.49 -11.73
C ALA A 257 6.62 -8.38 -11.78
N VAL A 258 6.78 -9.68 -11.52
CA VAL A 258 5.66 -10.63 -11.42
C VAL A 258 4.70 -10.24 -10.29
N LEU A 259 5.18 -9.86 -9.10
CA LEU A 259 4.30 -9.38 -8.02
C LEU A 259 3.54 -8.09 -8.38
N SER A 260 4.18 -7.18 -9.13
CA SER A 260 3.53 -5.95 -9.61
C SER A 260 2.46 -6.23 -10.66
N SER A 261 2.72 -7.13 -11.61
CA SER A 261 1.74 -7.62 -12.58
C SER A 261 0.58 -8.36 -11.89
N ALA A 262 0.88 -9.28 -10.97
CA ALA A 262 -0.11 -10.02 -10.19
C ALA A 262 -1.06 -9.08 -9.42
N GLY A 263 -0.52 -8.04 -8.77
CA GLY A 263 -1.32 -7.01 -8.09
C GLY A 263 -2.20 -6.20 -9.05
N THR A 264 -1.72 -5.94 -10.27
CA THR A 264 -2.47 -5.22 -11.32
C THR A 264 -3.60 -6.06 -11.91
N GLU A 265 -3.36 -7.35 -12.16
CA GLU A 265 -4.38 -8.30 -12.63
C GLU A 265 -5.45 -8.53 -11.56
N LEU A 266 -5.07 -8.72 -10.30
CA LEU A 266 -6.02 -8.82 -9.18
C LEU A 266 -6.87 -7.55 -9.01
N ASN A 267 -6.25 -6.37 -9.06
CA ASN A 267 -6.99 -5.11 -8.97
C ASN A 267 -7.92 -4.92 -10.18
N SER A 268 -7.51 -5.38 -11.37
CA SER A 268 -8.38 -5.43 -12.54
C SER A 268 -9.55 -6.41 -12.35
N ALA A 269 -9.31 -7.59 -11.77
CA ALA A 269 -10.34 -8.60 -11.51
C ALA A 269 -11.38 -8.17 -10.47
N ILE A 270 -11.00 -7.30 -9.53
CA ILE A 270 -11.91 -6.71 -8.52
C ILE A 270 -12.76 -5.58 -9.12
N ASN A 271 -12.15 -4.70 -9.93
CA ASN A 271 -12.80 -3.48 -10.43
C ASN A 271 -13.50 -3.63 -11.80
N ASN A 272 -13.13 -4.63 -12.61
CA ASN A 272 -13.72 -4.87 -13.93
C ASN A 272 -14.74 -6.04 -13.90
N PRO A 273 -16.05 -5.79 -14.11
CA PRO A 273 -17.06 -6.84 -14.20
C PRO A 273 -16.71 -7.91 -15.25
N PHE A 274 -16.14 -7.49 -16.39
CA PHE A 274 -15.84 -8.31 -17.57
C PHE A 274 -14.48 -9.03 -17.50
N PHE A 275 -13.78 -9.00 -16.36
CA PHE A 275 -12.54 -9.77 -16.21
C PHE A 275 -12.79 -11.27 -16.45
N GLY A 276 -12.10 -11.85 -17.44
CA GLY A 276 -12.18 -13.26 -17.83
C GLY A 276 -13.20 -13.62 -18.93
N VAL A 277 -13.72 -12.65 -19.70
CA VAL A 277 -14.76 -12.84 -20.74
C VAL A 277 -14.22 -13.14 -22.15
N LEU A 278 -12.93 -12.89 -22.41
CA LEU A 278 -12.21 -13.25 -23.65
C LEU A 278 -11.21 -14.38 -23.36
#